data_AF-Q58EJ6-F1
#
_entry.id   AF-Q58EJ6-F1
#
_cell.length_a   1.000
_cell.length_b   1.000
_cell.length_c   1.000
_cell.angle_alpha   90.00
_cell.angle_beta   90.00
_cell.angle_gamma   90.00
#
_symmetry.space_group_name_H-M   'P 1'
#
loop_
_entity.id
_entity.type
_entity.pdbx_description
1 polymer ?
#
loop_
_entity_poly.entity_id
_entity_poly.type
_entity_poly.pdbx_seq_one_letter_code
_entity_poly.pdbx_strand_id
1 'polypeptide(L)'
;MYKNSYSQATFGLEAKKIHKAKKGKSCGYYMRIVFSFSSLIQSLFIASLVLFLVYGQPEKTAEEKRLEDLQQAYDTLSKDHTKLRKEKADLATALKTKSGEKDAADKEITKLKTDLNISIAGSKNWQRLNSQCEANAKLKLSSTRNTPLMCPPANPNQSGEVKTLNTLLDQQKALYGILKSNFSQTVEYLKSDLDHAVKDKNEHHSQVIKLRQENKDLKSQLDVYTKKCKEDFADSLQGIQTVTTAFLSKIDNFFTNSVTFHLTCPKQEEQMDRIRSNCSSLSRQVEDKFQSYLNNVGAKVSNIQKQSSWLEIQNEKLTSELDKCKTEAEKEASDSSKKLQDAQTTCDKQLEQLLKEQTRLRNAKDLVDTELSVKEATIISLQKGCTPQAKPSGFQPLGSAGQYPSTSG
;
A
#
# COMPACT_ATOMS: atom_id res chain seq x y z
N MET A 1 5.07 102.00 84.16
CA MET A 1 5.72 101.84 82.84
C MET A 1 4.59 101.81 81.81
N TYR A 2 4.48 102.74 80.84
CA TYR A 2 5.29 102.87 79.60
C TYR A 2 5.22 101.59 78.74
N LYS A 3 4.78 101.57 77.45
CA LYS A 3 4.53 102.64 76.44
C LYS A 3 3.37 102.28 75.45
N ASN A 4 2.67 103.32 74.96
CA ASN A 4 2.23 103.66 73.57
C ASN A 4 1.70 102.59 72.56
N SER A 5 0.87 102.89 71.54
CA SER A 5 0.03 104.08 71.18
C SER A 5 -0.83 103.82 69.93
N TYR A 6 -2.01 104.50 69.82
CA TYR A 6 -2.69 104.97 68.58
C TYR A 6 -3.25 103.91 67.58
N SER A 7 -4.26 104.18 66.72
CA SER A 7 -5.35 105.19 66.73
C SER A 7 -6.34 105.00 65.55
N GLN A 8 -7.65 105.23 65.78
CA GLN A 8 -8.67 105.72 64.80
C GLN A 8 -8.97 104.88 63.52
N ALA A 9 -10.12 105.04 62.84
CA ALA A 9 -11.43 105.59 63.21
C ALA A 9 -12.53 105.04 62.28
N THR A 10 -13.79 105.08 62.72
CA THR A 10 -14.97 104.80 61.90
C THR A 10 -15.48 106.07 61.22
N PHE A 11 -15.86 105.99 59.94
CA PHE A 11 -16.80 106.91 59.32
C PHE A 11 -17.60 106.20 58.22
N GLY A 12 -18.93 106.38 58.25
CA GLY A 12 -19.81 106.06 57.13
C GLY A 12 -20.46 107.33 56.61
N LEU A 13 -20.80 107.37 55.32
CA LEU A 13 -21.54 108.48 54.71
C LEU A 13 -22.51 107.98 53.64
N GLU A 14 -23.80 108.19 53.90
CA GLU A 14 -24.83 108.42 52.88
C GLU A 14 -24.64 109.81 52.23
N ALA A 15 -25.23 110.17 51.09
CA ALA A 15 -25.79 109.42 49.95
C ALA A 15 -26.09 110.44 48.82
N LYS A 16 -26.31 109.99 47.57
CA LYS A 16 -27.11 110.75 46.60
C LYS A 16 -27.67 109.89 45.46
N LYS A 17 -28.94 110.13 45.11
CA LYS A 17 -29.64 109.53 43.95
C LYS A 17 -29.62 110.51 42.78
N ILE A 18 -29.12 110.10 41.60
CA ILE A 18 -29.47 110.72 40.30
C ILE A 18 -29.74 109.62 39.27
N HIS A 19 -30.69 109.88 38.37
CA HIS A 19 -31.56 108.93 37.68
C HIS A 19 -30.99 108.06 36.52
N LYS A 20 -31.63 106.87 36.36
CA LYS A 20 -31.95 106.13 35.10
C LYS A 20 -30.80 105.56 34.22
N ALA A 21 -30.59 104.24 34.30
CA ALA A 21 -30.40 103.37 33.13
C ALA A 21 -30.78 101.88 33.41
N LYS A 22 -30.99 101.11 32.34
CA LYS A 22 -31.57 99.74 32.24
C LYS A 22 -30.99 98.65 33.16
N LYS A 23 -31.78 97.59 33.40
CA LYS A 23 -31.37 96.30 34.03
C LYS A 23 -30.06 95.75 33.41
N GLY A 24 -28.96 95.80 34.15
CA GLY A 24 -27.72 95.08 33.84
C GLY A 24 -27.50 93.91 34.82
N LYS A 25 -27.14 92.72 34.32
CA LYS A 25 -26.72 91.60 35.19
C LYS A 25 -25.33 91.91 35.76
N SER A 26 -25.13 91.69 37.06
CA SER A 26 -23.87 92.06 37.74
C SER A 26 -22.70 91.19 37.29
N CYS A 27 -21.49 91.77 37.25
CA CYS A 27 -20.26 91.10 36.79
C CYS A 27 -20.00 89.75 37.51
N GLY A 28 -20.26 89.69 38.82
CA GLY A 28 -20.09 88.47 39.62
C GLY A 28 -20.97 87.27 39.20
N TYR A 29 -22.09 87.50 38.51
CA TYR A 29 -22.90 86.42 37.92
C TYR A 29 -22.14 85.72 36.78
N TYR A 30 -21.50 86.50 35.90
CA TYR A 30 -20.70 85.97 34.81
C TYR A 30 -19.42 85.28 35.30
N MET A 31 -18.74 85.82 36.32
CA MET A 31 -17.54 85.18 36.89
C MET A 31 -17.84 83.80 37.49
N ARG A 32 -18.97 83.63 38.18
CA ARG A 32 -19.41 82.31 38.67
C ARG A 32 -19.72 81.36 37.52
N ILE A 33 -20.41 81.83 36.48
CA ILE A 33 -20.73 81.04 35.29
C ILE A 33 -19.47 80.58 34.55
N VAL A 34 -18.48 81.46 34.36
CA VAL A 34 -17.20 81.12 33.73
C VAL A 34 -16.48 80.05 34.55
N PHE A 35 -16.40 80.17 35.87
CA PHE A 35 -15.78 79.16 36.72
C PHE A 35 -16.48 77.80 36.64
N SER A 36 -17.83 77.79 36.66
CA SER A 36 -18.62 76.56 36.46
C SER A 36 -18.39 75.93 35.09
N PHE A 37 -18.34 76.71 34.01
CA PHE A 37 -18.06 76.18 32.67
C PHE A 37 -16.61 75.67 32.54
N SER A 38 -15.61 76.37 33.10
CA SER A 38 -14.23 75.88 33.11
C SER A 38 -14.10 74.54 33.83
N SER A 39 -14.70 74.41 35.01
CA SER A 39 -14.71 73.15 35.78
C SER A 39 -15.48 72.03 35.05
N LEU A 40 -16.61 72.36 34.41
CA LEU A 40 -17.40 71.41 33.62
C LEU A 40 -16.62 70.92 32.39
N ILE A 41 -15.95 71.81 31.66
CA ILE A 41 -15.13 71.48 30.49
C ILE A 41 -13.95 70.61 30.91
N GLN A 42 -13.28 70.91 32.03
CA GLN A 42 -12.22 70.08 32.60
C GLN A 42 -12.73 68.68 32.97
N SER A 43 -13.90 68.59 33.61
CA SER A 43 -14.53 67.31 33.96
C SER A 43 -14.91 66.49 32.72
N LEU A 44 -15.49 67.13 31.69
CA LEU A 44 -15.74 66.48 30.40
C LEU A 44 -14.44 66.00 29.73
N PHE A 45 -13.36 66.79 29.76
CA PHE A 45 -12.08 66.38 29.18
C PHE A 45 -11.51 65.14 29.86
N ILE A 46 -11.58 65.08 31.20
CA ILE A 46 -11.18 63.90 31.98
C ILE A 46 -12.07 62.71 31.66
N ALA A 47 -13.40 62.89 31.59
CA ALA A 47 -14.33 61.83 31.22
C ALA A 47 -14.10 61.30 29.80
N SER A 48 -13.84 62.18 28.82
CA SER A 48 -13.49 61.81 27.45
C SER A 48 -12.14 61.09 27.37
N LEU A 49 -11.13 61.50 28.14
CA LEU A 49 -9.84 60.80 28.21
C LEU A 49 -9.97 59.42 28.86
N VAL A 50 -10.79 59.28 29.92
CA VAL A 50 -11.07 57.97 30.53
C VAL A 50 -11.87 57.07 29.58
N LEU A 51 -12.87 57.60 28.88
CA LEU A 51 -13.57 56.86 27.82
C LEU A 51 -12.62 56.45 26.70
N PHE A 52 -11.68 57.30 26.29
CA PHE A 52 -10.65 56.95 25.30
C PHE A 52 -9.61 55.95 25.83
N LEU A 53 -9.41 55.85 27.15
CA LEU A 53 -8.51 54.87 27.75
C LEU A 53 -9.21 53.51 27.97
N VAL A 54 -10.52 53.50 28.22
CA VAL A 54 -11.35 52.30 28.42
C VAL A 54 -11.88 51.70 27.11
N TYR A 55 -12.21 52.53 26.12
CA TYR A 55 -12.79 52.12 24.82
C TYR A 55 -11.93 52.50 23.60
N GLY A 56 -10.86 53.29 23.78
CA GLY A 56 -9.95 53.71 22.70
C GLY A 56 -8.68 52.85 22.57
N GLN A 57 -8.59 51.71 23.25
CA GLN A 57 -7.83 50.58 22.71
C GLN A 57 -8.68 49.91 21.63
N PRO A 58 -8.34 50.04 20.32
CA PRO A 58 -9.02 49.29 19.28
C PRO A 58 -8.69 47.79 19.39
N GLU A 59 -9.61 46.91 18.99
CA GLU A 59 -9.49 45.43 19.10
C GLU A 59 -8.52 44.81 18.06
N LYS A 60 -7.39 45.47 17.81
CA LYS A 60 -6.30 45.12 16.86
C LYS A 60 -5.58 43.80 17.14
N THR A 61 -6.00 43.05 18.16
CA THR A 61 -5.40 41.75 18.53
C THR A 61 -6.33 40.57 18.28
N ALA A 62 -7.62 40.82 18.01
CA ALA A 62 -8.60 39.78 17.70
C ALA A 62 -8.93 39.75 16.20
N GLU A 63 -9.39 40.87 15.63
CA GLU A 63 -9.83 40.90 14.23
C GLU A 63 -8.66 40.92 13.25
N GLU A 64 -7.64 41.76 13.46
CA GLU A 64 -6.43 41.77 12.61
C GLU A 64 -5.75 40.39 12.59
N LYS A 65 -5.70 39.70 13.74
CA LYS A 65 -5.18 38.33 13.81
C LYS A 65 -6.05 37.31 13.07
N ARG A 66 -7.38 37.36 13.18
CA ARG A 66 -8.26 36.44 12.45
C ARG A 66 -8.24 36.69 10.94
N LEU A 67 -7.95 37.91 10.49
CA LEU A 67 -7.68 38.23 9.09
C LEU A 67 -6.33 37.65 8.64
N GLU A 68 -5.28 37.73 9.46
CA GLU A 68 -3.97 37.13 9.19
C GLU A 68 -4.04 35.59 9.13
N ASP A 69 -4.67 34.94 10.11
CA ASP A 69 -4.96 33.49 10.12
C ASP A 69 -5.75 33.07 8.86
N LEU A 70 -6.76 33.85 8.46
CA LEU A 70 -7.58 33.58 7.27
C LEU A 70 -6.81 33.78 5.96
N GLN A 71 -5.97 34.80 5.88
CA GLN A 71 -5.13 35.05 4.70
C GLN A 71 -4.04 33.97 4.56
N GLN A 72 -3.43 33.52 5.66
CA GLN A 72 -2.48 32.40 5.64
C GLN A 72 -3.16 31.09 5.22
N ALA A 73 -4.39 30.85 5.67
CA ALA A 73 -5.19 29.70 5.23
C ALA A 73 -5.54 29.78 3.73
N TYR A 74 -5.93 30.97 3.24
CA TYR A 74 -6.21 31.21 1.81
C TYR A 74 -4.97 31.00 0.93
N ASP A 75 -3.81 31.55 1.32
CA ASP A 75 -2.56 31.38 0.58
C ASP A 75 -2.09 29.92 0.54
N THR A 76 -2.34 29.16 1.63
CA THR A 76 -2.05 27.73 1.69
C THR A 76 -2.97 26.94 0.76
N LEU A 77 -4.29 27.18 0.85
CA LEU A 77 -5.29 26.54 -0.01
C LEU A 77 -5.08 26.87 -1.50
N SER A 78 -4.62 28.09 -1.81
CA SER A 78 -4.27 28.53 -3.18
C SER A 78 -3.04 27.78 -3.73
N LYS A 79 -1.99 27.59 -2.90
CA LYS A 79 -0.82 26.77 -3.23
C LYS A 79 -1.20 25.31 -3.45
N ASP A 80 -2.01 24.73 -2.57
CA ASP A 80 -2.48 23.34 -2.71
C ASP A 80 -3.38 23.17 -3.94
N HIS A 81 -4.29 24.09 -4.22
CA HIS A 81 -5.14 24.05 -5.41
C HIS A 81 -4.33 24.19 -6.71
N THR A 82 -3.31 25.04 -6.75
CA THR A 82 -2.43 25.16 -7.93
C THR A 82 -1.54 23.92 -8.11
N LYS A 83 -1.04 23.33 -7.02
CA LYS A 83 -0.32 22.04 -7.01
C LYS A 83 -1.19 20.89 -7.52
N LEU A 84 -2.40 20.71 -6.97
CA LEU A 84 -3.38 19.71 -7.40
C LEU A 84 -3.81 19.90 -8.86
N ARG A 85 -3.94 21.16 -9.34
CA ARG A 85 -4.23 21.45 -10.74
C ARG A 85 -3.10 21.02 -11.67
N LYS A 86 -1.84 21.18 -11.26
CA LYS A 86 -0.68 20.69 -12.00
C LYS A 86 -0.62 19.16 -11.98
N GLU A 87 -0.71 18.53 -10.81
CA GLU A 87 -0.71 17.07 -10.66
C GLU A 87 -1.81 16.40 -11.48
N LYS A 88 -3.01 17.01 -11.55
CA LYS A 88 -4.09 16.56 -12.43
C LYS A 88 -3.74 16.64 -13.92
N ALA A 89 -3.02 17.67 -14.36
CA ALA A 89 -2.59 17.82 -15.76
C ALA A 89 -1.46 16.82 -16.12
N ASP A 90 -0.49 16.66 -15.22
CA ASP A 90 0.62 15.71 -15.36
C ASP A 90 0.08 14.27 -15.40
N LEU A 91 -0.84 13.91 -14.49
CA LEU A 91 -1.49 12.60 -14.44
C LEU A 91 -2.39 12.33 -15.65
N ALA A 92 -3.16 13.33 -16.12
CA ALA A 92 -3.96 13.19 -17.34
C ALA A 92 -3.08 13.00 -18.60
N THR A 93 -1.91 13.62 -18.64
CA THR A 93 -0.92 13.44 -19.71
C THR A 93 -0.33 12.03 -19.65
N ALA A 94 0.10 11.57 -18.47
CA ALA A 94 0.60 10.21 -18.27
C ALA A 94 -0.43 9.13 -18.64
N LEU A 95 -1.70 9.32 -18.27
CA LEU A 95 -2.80 8.41 -18.60
C LEU A 95 -3.05 8.38 -20.11
N LYS A 96 -3.01 9.52 -20.81
CA LYS A 96 -3.12 9.58 -22.27
C LYS A 96 -1.96 8.82 -22.95
N THR A 97 -0.72 8.99 -22.47
CA THR A 97 0.45 8.26 -22.99
C THR A 97 0.29 6.75 -22.77
N LYS A 98 -0.06 6.31 -21.55
CA LYS A 98 -0.24 4.88 -21.23
C LYS A 98 -1.41 4.23 -21.98
N SER A 99 -2.47 4.98 -22.29
CA SER A 99 -3.54 4.51 -23.19
C SER A 99 -2.98 4.27 -24.60
N GLY A 100 -2.19 5.22 -25.14
CA GLY A 100 -1.58 5.09 -26.47
C GLY A 100 -0.58 3.92 -26.57
N GLU A 101 0.22 3.70 -25.52
CA GLU A 101 1.11 2.52 -25.41
C GLU A 101 0.30 1.22 -25.41
N LYS A 102 -0.78 1.14 -24.62
CA LYS A 102 -1.68 -0.03 -24.59
C LYS A 102 -2.32 -0.28 -25.96
N ASP A 103 -2.83 0.77 -26.61
CA ASP A 103 -3.47 0.67 -27.93
C ASP A 103 -2.47 0.31 -29.05
N ALA A 104 -1.16 0.46 -28.81
CA ALA A 104 -0.11 -0.09 -29.67
C ALA A 104 0.16 -1.56 -29.36
N ALA A 105 0.30 -1.94 -28.08
CA ALA A 105 0.50 -3.32 -27.66
C ALA A 105 -0.67 -4.24 -28.07
N ASP A 106 -1.93 -3.79 -27.97
CA ASP A 106 -3.10 -4.55 -28.43
C ASP A 106 -3.09 -4.78 -29.96
N LYS A 107 -2.53 -3.85 -30.74
CA LYS A 107 -2.32 -4.02 -32.20
C LYS A 107 -1.19 -5.01 -32.50
N GLU A 108 -0.13 -5.01 -31.72
CA GLU A 108 0.96 -5.97 -31.86
C GLU A 108 0.51 -7.39 -31.47
N ILE A 109 -0.24 -7.55 -30.37
CA ILE A 109 -0.83 -8.82 -29.94
C ILE A 109 -1.79 -9.38 -31.02
N THR A 110 -2.60 -8.52 -31.66
CA THR A 110 -3.52 -8.97 -32.74
C THR A 110 -2.78 -9.32 -34.04
N LYS A 111 -1.69 -8.62 -34.37
CA LYS A 111 -0.77 -9.01 -35.44
C LYS A 111 -0.11 -10.37 -35.16
N LEU A 112 0.52 -10.54 -34.00
CA LEU A 112 1.21 -11.78 -33.60
C LEU A 112 0.26 -13.00 -33.58
N LYS A 113 -1.00 -12.82 -33.15
CA LYS A 113 -2.04 -13.86 -33.25
C LYS A 113 -2.36 -14.24 -34.71
N THR A 114 -2.31 -13.27 -35.63
CA THR A 114 -2.54 -13.50 -37.07
C THR A 114 -1.36 -14.25 -37.68
N ASP A 115 -0.14 -13.80 -37.42
CA ASP A 115 1.10 -14.44 -37.89
C ASP A 115 1.24 -15.88 -37.34
N LEU A 116 0.87 -16.10 -36.07
CA LEU A 116 0.81 -17.45 -35.47
C LEU A 116 -0.21 -18.36 -36.16
N ASN A 117 -1.41 -17.86 -36.48
CA ASN A 117 -2.42 -18.64 -37.20
C ASN A 117 -1.95 -19.03 -38.61
N ILE A 118 -1.27 -18.12 -39.32
CA ILE A 118 -0.64 -18.40 -40.63
C ILE A 118 0.46 -19.46 -40.48
N SER A 119 1.31 -19.35 -39.46
CA SER A 119 2.37 -20.32 -39.15
C SER A 119 1.81 -21.72 -38.85
N ILE A 120 0.73 -21.81 -38.05
CA ILE A 120 0.03 -23.08 -37.76
C ILE A 120 -0.55 -23.70 -39.03
N ALA A 121 -1.13 -22.90 -39.93
CA ALA A 121 -1.63 -23.39 -41.22
C ALA A 121 -0.51 -23.90 -42.13
N GLY A 122 0.60 -23.16 -42.22
CA GLY A 122 1.80 -23.57 -42.97
C GLY A 122 2.43 -24.85 -42.43
N SER A 123 2.56 -24.97 -41.10
CA SER A 123 3.09 -26.16 -40.41
C SER A 123 2.25 -27.41 -40.70
N LYS A 124 0.91 -27.31 -40.62
CA LYS A 124 0.00 -28.41 -41.00
C LYS A 124 0.15 -28.83 -42.47
N ASN A 125 0.39 -27.88 -43.37
CA ASN A 125 0.63 -28.19 -44.78
C ASN A 125 1.97 -28.90 -45.01
N TRP A 126 3.04 -28.45 -44.35
CA TRP A 126 4.35 -29.12 -44.38
C TRP A 126 4.30 -30.53 -43.79
N GLN A 127 3.58 -30.73 -42.68
CA GLN A 127 3.36 -32.04 -42.08
C GLN A 127 2.65 -32.99 -43.05
N ARG A 128 1.60 -32.50 -43.75
CA ARG A 128 0.88 -33.26 -44.78
C ARG A 128 1.78 -33.65 -45.96
N LEU A 129 2.60 -32.70 -46.45
CA LEU A 129 3.57 -32.94 -47.52
C LEU A 129 4.63 -33.98 -47.11
N ASN A 130 5.13 -33.91 -45.88
CA ASN A 130 6.09 -34.89 -45.36
C ASN A 130 5.48 -36.29 -45.29
N SER A 131 4.27 -36.45 -44.72
CA SER A 131 3.59 -37.75 -44.68
C SER A 131 3.28 -38.32 -46.08
N GLN A 132 3.00 -37.47 -47.08
CA GLN A 132 2.88 -37.90 -48.47
C GLN A 132 4.22 -38.34 -49.07
N CYS A 133 5.32 -37.66 -48.74
CA CYS A 133 6.67 -38.05 -49.15
C CYS A 133 7.06 -39.41 -48.56
N GLU A 134 6.84 -39.64 -47.26
CA GLU A 134 7.08 -40.91 -46.59
C GLU A 134 6.25 -42.06 -47.16
N ALA A 135 4.98 -41.83 -47.48
CA ALA A 135 4.11 -42.83 -48.12
C ALA A 135 4.62 -43.19 -49.53
N ASN A 136 5.01 -42.20 -50.33
CA ASN A 136 5.58 -42.41 -51.66
C ASN A 136 6.95 -43.11 -51.61
N ALA A 137 7.77 -42.84 -50.60
CA ALA A 137 9.03 -43.53 -50.38
C ALA A 137 8.82 -45.01 -50.05
N LYS A 138 7.87 -45.32 -49.15
CA LYS A 138 7.50 -46.71 -48.79
C LYS A 138 6.97 -47.49 -49.99
N LEU A 139 6.16 -46.87 -50.85
CA LEU A 139 5.68 -47.48 -52.11
C LEU A 139 6.80 -47.77 -53.12
N LYS A 140 7.80 -46.88 -53.25
CA LYS A 140 8.94 -47.10 -54.16
C LYS A 140 9.89 -48.18 -53.66
N LEU A 141 10.06 -48.33 -52.34
CA LEU A 141 10.95 -49.34 -51.76
C LEU A 141 10.51 -50.79 -52.07
N SER A 142 9.23 -51.00 -52.36
CA SER A 142 8.67 -52.31 -52.74
C SER A 142 8.97 -52.75 -54.19
N SER A 143 9.57 -51.90 -55.04
CA SER A 143 9.68 -52.14 -56.48
C SER A 143 11.11 -52.13 -57.05
N THR A 144 12.09 -51.64 -56.29
CA THR A 144 13.48 -51.53 -56.77
C THR A 144 14.25 -52.86 -56.63
N ARG A 145 14.12 -53.72 -57.64
CA ARG A 145 14.99 -54.90 -57.81
C ARG A 145 16.44 -54.43 -58.07
N ASN A 146 17.42 -55.02 -57.37
CA ASN A 146 18.82 -54.60 -57.47
C ASN A 146 19.36 -54.68 -58.92
N THR A 147 19.73 -53.54 -59.49
CA THR A 147 20.54 -53.42 -60.71
C THR A 147 21.71 -52.46 -60.44
N PRO A 148 22.98 -52.86 -60.65
CA PRO A 148 24.11 -51.95 -60.50
C PRO A 148 24.04 -50.82 -61.52
N LEU A 149 24.03 -49.57 -61.06
CA LEU A 149 24.20 -48.41 -61.93
C LEU A 149 25.67 -48.30 -62.32
N MET A 150 25.97 -48.50 -63.61
CA MET A 150 27.30 -48.22 -64.16
C MET A 150 27.51 -46.72 -64.28
N CYS A 151 28.55 -46.19 -63.64
CA CYS A 151 28.95 -44.79 -63.81
C CYS A 151 29.50 -44.53 -65.22
N PRO A 152 29.16 -43.41 -65.88
CA PRO A 152 29.83 -42.97 -67.10
C PRO A 152 31.34 -42.72 -66.88
N PRO A 153 32.19 -42.85 -67.91
CA PRO A 153 33.62 -42.58 -67.80
C PRO A 153 33.90 -41.11 -67.47
N ALA A 154 34.96 -40.86 -66.70
CA ALA A 154 35.33 -39.51 -66.24
C ALA A 154 35.80 -38.63 -67.40
N ASN A 155 35.16 -37.48 -67.58
CA ASN A 155 35.52 -36.46 -68.56
C ASN A 155 36.67 -35.58 -68.01
N PRO A 156 37.80 -35.35 -68.72
CA PRO A 156 38.98 -34.69 -68.14
C PRO A 156 38.81 -33.27 -67.55
N ASN A 157 37.72 -32.57 -67.87
CA ASN A 157 37.49 -31.17 -67.45
C ASN A 157 36.88 -30.99 -66.04
N GLN A 158 36.72 -32.07 -65.25
CA GLN A 158 36.10 -32.04 -63.91
C GLN A 158 36.73 -31.03 -62.91
N SER A 159 37.98 -30.58 -63.11
CA SER A 159 38.65 -29.64 -62.20
C SER A 159 37.92 -28.29 -62.03
N GLY A 160 37.15 -27.85 -63.03
CA GLY A 160 36.32 -26.65 -62.93
C GLY A 160 35.05 -26.89 -62.12
N GLU A 161 34.21 -27.83 -62.56
CA GLU A 161 32.91 -28.12 -61.97
C GLU A 161 33.00 -28.57 -60.51
N VAL A 162 33.99 -29.40 -60.17
CA VAL A 162 34.22 -29.86 -58.78
C VAL A 162 34.62 -28.70 -57.86
N LYS A 163 35.38 -27.70 -58.36
CA LYS A 163 35.66 -26.48 -57.59
C LYS A 163 34.40 -25.67 -57.37
N THR A 164 33.61 -25.42 -58.41
CA THR A 164 32.34 -24.68 -58.32
C THR A 164 31.35 -25.36 -57.35
N LEU A 165 31.22 -26.68 -57.40
CA LEU A 165 30.39 -27.46 -56.49
C LEU A 165 30.86 -27.39 -55.03
N ASN A 166 32.17 -27.46 -54.78
CA ASN A 166 32.74 -27.28 -53.44
C ASN A 166 32.51 -25.86 -52.92
N THR A 167 32.73 -24.82 -53.75
CA THR A 167 32.44 -23.43 -53.37
C THR A 167 30.96 -23.22 -53.03
N LEU A 168 30.04 -23.80 -53.81
CA LEU A 168 28.60 -23.75 -53.54
C LEU A 168 28.24 -24.48 -52.23
N LEU A 169 28.84 -25.64 -51.98
CA LEU A 169 28.65 -26.42 -50.76
C LEU A 169 29.16 -25.66 -49.52
N ASP A 170 30.31 -24.99 -49.61
CA ASP A 170 30.86 -24.20 -48.50
C ASP A 170 30.06 -22.90 -48.27
N GLN A 171 29.56 -22.27 -49.33
CA GLN A 171 28.60 -21.16 -49.24
C GLN A 171 27.27 -21.62 -48.57
N GLN A 172 26.79 -22.83 -48.89
CA GLN A 172 25.60 -23.41 -48.25
C GLN A 172 25.84 -23.73 -46.77
N LYS A 173 27.02 -24.25 -46.39
CA LYS A 173 27.41 -24.44 -44.97
C LYS A 173 27.44 -23.10 -44.22
N ALA A 174 28.00 -22.05 -44.81
CA ALA A 174 28.05 -20.72 -44.22
C ALA A 174 26.64 -20.14 -44.00
N LEU A 175 25.77 -20.21 -45.02
CA LEU A 175 24.37 -19.80 -44.92
C LEU A 175 23.60 -20.60 -43.85
N TYR A 176 23.82 -21.92 -43.76
CA TYR A 176 23.23 -22.75 -42.72
C TYR A 176 23.73 -22.37 -41.31
N GLY A 177 25.01 -22.05 -41.16
CA GLY A 177 25.58 -21.54 -39.91
C GLY A 177 24.94 -20.23 -39.46
N ILE A 178 24.79 -19.28 -40.38
CA ILE A 178 24.12 -17.98 -40.15
C ILE A 178 22.64 -18.19 -39.82
N LEU A 179 21.93 -19.06 -40.54
CA LEU A 179 20.52 -19.36 -40.27
C LEU A 179 20.34 -20.00 -38.87
N LYS A 180 21.23 -20.93 -38.51
CA LYS A 180 21.23 -21.58 -37.19
C LYS A 180 21.50 -20.59 -36.06
N SER A 181 22.47 -19.68 -36.20
CA SER A 181 22.76 -18.68 -35.16
C SER A 181 21.61 -17.68 -34.99
N ASN A 182 21.02 -17.19 -36.09
CA ASN A 182 19.84 -16.32 -36.04
C ASN A 182 18.64 -17.02 -35.39
N PHE A 183 18.41 -18.31 -35.69
CA PHE A 183 17.34 -19.07 -35.06
C PHE A 183 17.56 -19.25 -33.56
N SER A 184 18.78 -19.66 -33.14
CA SER A 184 19.12 -19.78 -31.72
C SER A 184 18.97 -18.45 -30.97
N GLN A 185 19.51 -17.34 -31.51
CA GLN A 185 19.40 -16.01 -30.92
C GLN A 185 17.94 -15.54 -30.82
N THR A 186 17.12 -15.85 -31.83
CA THR A 186 15.67 -15.52 -31.83
C THR A 186 14.92 -16.34 -30.77
N VAL A 187 15.24 -17.62 -30.61
CA VAL A 187 14.64 -18.48 -29.57
C VAL A 187 15.05 -18.03 -28.16
N GLU A 188 16.31 -17.64 -27.95
CA GLU A 188 16.78 -17.09 -26.68
C GLU A 188 16.12 -15.73 -26.36
N TYR A 189 15.99 -14.85 -27.35
CA TYR A 189 15.26 -13.58 -27.21
C TYR A 189 13.78 -13.81 -26.86
N LEU A 190 13.06 -14.63 -27.63
CA LEU A 190 11.64 -14.93 -27.38
C LEU A 190 11.41 -15.64 -26.03
N LYS A 191 12.36 -16.46 -25.57
CA LYS A 191 12.31 -17.04 -24.23
C LYS A 191 12.47 -15.98 -23.16
N SER A 192 13.47 -15.09 -23.31
CA SER A 192 13.69 -13.97 -22.37
C SER A 192 12.47 -13.06 -22.31
N ASP A 193 11.87 -12.72 -23.46
CA ASP A 193 10.65 -11.91 -23.54
C ASP A 193 9.45 -12.58 -22.85
N LEU A 194 9.26 -13.90 -23.06
CA LEU A 194 8.26 -14.69 -22.34
C LEU A 194 8.49 -14.71 -20.82
N ASP A 195 9.74 -14.89 -20.37
CA ASP A 195 10.10 -14.90 -18.95
C ASP A 195 9.83 -13.52 -18.30
N HIS A 196 10.08 -12.41 -19.01
CA HIS A 196 9.71 -11.05 -18.59
C HIS A 196 8.18 -10.86 -18.56
N ALA A 197 7.46 -11.24 -19.62
CA ALA A 197 6.00 -11.11 -19.69
C ALA A 197 5.28 -11.93 -18.60
N VAL A 198 5.81 -13.12 -18.24
CA VAL A 198 5.31 -13.91 -17.11
C VAL A 198 5.58 -13.21 -15.79
N LYS A 199 6.77 -12.64 -15.59
CA LYS A 199 7.14 -11.89 -14.39
C LYS A 199 6.24 -10.66 -14.20
N ASP A 200 6.08 -9.83 -15.23
CA ASP A 200 5.28 -8.61 -15.16
C ASP A 200 3.79 -8.91 -14.96
N LYS A 201 3.26 -9.96 -15.59
CA LYS A 201 1.89 -10.45 -15.34
C LYS A 201 1.72 -10.90 -13.88
N ASN A 202 2.71 -11.55 -13.28
CA ASN A 202 2.66 -11.98 -11.87
C ASN A 202 2.78 -10.79 -10.90
N GLU A 203 3.64 -9.82 -11.20
CA GLU A 203 3.78 -8.56 -10.44
C GLU A 203 2.47 -7.75 -10.47
N HIS A 204 1.88 -7.53 -11.65
CA HIS A 204 0.57 -6.88 -11.76
C HIS A 204 -0.55 -7.65 -11.05
N HIS A 205 -0.51 -8.99 -11.06
CA HIS A 205 -1.48 -9.79 -10.32
C HIS A 205 -1.35 -9.59 -8.80
N SER A 206 -0.12 -9.56 -8.28
CA SER A 206 0.20 -9.25 -6.88
C SER A 206 -0.28 -7.84 -6.50
N GLN A 207 0.03 -6.82 -7.32
CA GLN A 207 -0.43 -5.45 -7.15
C GLN A 207 -1.96 -5.34 -7.12
N VAL A 208 -2.67 -6.04 -8.02
CA VAL A 208 -4.14 -6.06 -8.04
C VAL A 208 -4.74 -6.73 -6.80
N ILE A 209 -4.12 -7.78 -6.26
CA ILE A 209 -4.53 -8.40 -4.99
C ILE A 209 -4.33 -7.41 -3.83
N LYS A 210 -3.15 -6.79 -3.74
CA LYS A 210 -2.81 -5.81 -2.70
C LYS A 210 -3.77 -4.61 -2.72
N LEU A 211 -3.99 -3.98 -3.88
CA LEU A 211 -4.89 -2.84 -4.04
C LEU A 211 -6.35 -3.19 -3.72
N ARG A 212 -6.81 -4.43 -4.01
CA ARG A 212 -8.14 -4.90 -3.61
C ARG A 212 -8.27 -5.04 -2.09
N GLN A 213 -7.23 -5.53 -1.41
CA GLN A 213 -7.21 -5.62 0.04
C GLN A 213 -7.18 -4.23 0.68
N GLU A 214 -6.28 -3.33 0.24
CA GLU A 214 -6.19 -1.96 0.76
C GLU A 214 -7.50 -1.17 0.59
N ASN A 215 -8.19 -1.34 -0.56
CA ASN A 215 -9.50 -0.72 -0.80
C ASN A 215 -10.59 -1.32 0.11
N LYS A 216 -10.56 -2.63 0.39
CA LYS A 216 -11.45 -3.25 1.39
C LYS A 216 -11.16 -2.73 2.79
N ASP A 217 -9.90 -2.65 3.19
CA ASP A 217 -9.47 -2.16 4.51
C ASP A 217 -9.93 -0.71 4.73
N LEU A 218 -9.67 0.17 3.75
CA LEU A 218 -10.12 1.58 3.77
C LEU A 218 -11.65 1.71 3.82
N LYS A 219 -12.38 0.87 3.09
CA LYS A 219 -13.85 0.87 3.14
C LYS A 219 -14.37 0.43 4.51
N SER A 220 -13.76 -0.58 5.12
CA SER A 220 -14.10 -1.05 6.47
C SER A 220 -13.81 0.03 7.53
N GLN A 221 -12.66 0.71 7.42
CA GLN A 221 -12.30 1.83 8.29
C GLN A 221 -13.32 2.98 8.18
N LEU A 222 -13.75 3.32 6.97
CA LEU A 222 -14.74 4.38 6.73
C LEU A 222 -16.12 4.01 7.28
N ASP A 223 -16.52 2.75 7.18
CA ASP A 223 -17.80 2.24 7.71
C ASP A 223 -17.83 2.33 9.25
N VAL A 224 -16.82 1.78 9.92
CA VAL A 224 -16.67 1.82 11.39
C VAL A 224 -16.54 3.25 11.90
N TYR A 225 -15.81 4.12 11.19
CA TYR A 225 -15.74 5.56 11.51
C TYR A 225 -17.09 6.25 11.34
N THR A 226 -17.82 5.94 10.26
CA THR A 226 -19.12 6.57 9.97
C THR A 226 -20.11 6.22 11.06
N LYS A 227 -20.23 4.94 11.43
CA LYS A 227 -21.05 4.50 12.55
C LYS A 227 -20.69 5.23 13.85
N LYS A 228 -19.47 5.06 14.34
CA LYS A 228 -19.08 5.59 15.66
C LYS A 228 -19.12 7.12 15.73
N CYS A 229 -18.92 7.84 14.62
CA CYS A 229 -18.90 9.30 14.59
C CYS A 229 -20.22 9.98 14.18
N LYS A 230 -21.13 9.28 13.46
CA LYS A 230 -22.43 9.86 13.02
C LYS A 230 -23.67 9.23 13.67
N GLU A 231 -23.54 8.01 14.21
CA GLU A 231 -24.61 7.32 14.92
C GLU A 231 -24.28 7.44 16.43
N ASP A 232 -23.44 6.55 16.95
CA ASP A 232 -23.13 6.43 18.40
C ASP A 232 -22.81 7.78 19.09
N PHE A 233 -21.95 8.61 18.50
CA PHE A 233 -21.59 9.93 19.06
C PHE A 233 -22.63 11.03 18.83
N ALA A 234 -23.40 10.99 17.74
CA ALA A 234 -24.43 11.99 17.48
C ALA A 234 -25.64 11.79 18.41
N ASP A 235 -26.06 10.54 18.60
CA ASP A 235 -27.12 10.16 19.54
C ASP A 235 -26.72 10.53 20.98
N SER A 236 -25.44 10.34 21.34
CA SER A 236 -24.87 10.78 22.63
C SER A 236 -24.96 12.29 22.86
N LEU A 237 -25.07 13.11 21.81
CA LEU A 237 -25.22 14.58 21.90
C LEU A 237 -26.69 15.04 21.84
N GLN A 238 -27.64 14.16 21.47
CA GLN A 238 -29.07 14.49 21.34
C GLN A 238 -29.67 15.06 22.64
N GLY A 239 -29.17 14.62 23.80
CA GLY A 239 -29.55 15.17 25.11
C GLY A 239 -29.22 16.66 25.27
N ILE A 240 -28.09 17.13 24.72
CA ILE A 240 -27.70 18.55 24.77
C ILE A 240 -28.69 19.38 23.93
N GLN A 241 -28.96 18.95 22.69
CA GLN A 241 -29.93 19.61 21.82
C GLN A 241 -31.31 19.70 22.50
N THR A 242 -31.75 18.61 23.13
CA THR A 242 -33.02 18.56 23.87
C THR A 242 -33.09 19.59 25.00
N VAL A 243 -32.04 19.70 25.82
CA VAL A 243 -31.97 20.67 26.93
C VAL A 243 -31.93 22.10 26.41
N THR A 244 -31.14 22.40 25.38
CA THR A 244 -31.06 23.74 24.78
C THR A 244 -32.40 24.17 24.17
N THR A 245 -33.07 23.29 23.42
CA THR A 245 -34.40 23.57 22.85
C THR A 245 -35.46 23.80 23.93
N ALA A 246 -35.45 23.01 25.00
CA ALA A 246 -36.37 23.20 26.14
C ALA A 246 -36.11 24.52 26.89
N PHE A 247 -34.85 24.92 27.03
CA PHE A 247 -34.46 26.18 27.67
C PHE A 247 -34.89 27.40 26.84
N LEU A 248 -34.60 27.42 25.54
CA LEU A 248 -35.01 28.49 24.62
C LEU A 248 -36.53 28.64 24.55
N SER A 249 -37.26 27.52 24.40
CA SER A 249 -38.72 27.51 24.44
C SER A 249 -39.28 28.10 25.75
N LYS A 250 -38.62 27.84 26.89
CA LYS A 250 -39.03 28.38 28.18
C LYS A 250 -38.72 29.88 28.33
N ILE A 251 -37.68 30.40 27.66
CA ILE A 251 -37.41 31.83 27.56
C ILE A 251 -38.49 32.54 26.74
N ASP A 252 -38.81 32.07 25.53
CA ASP A 252 -39.81 32.70 24.66
C ASP A 252 -41.20 32.73 25.31
N ASN A 253 -41.61 31.64 25.96
CA ASN A 253 -42.85 31.59 26.72
C ASN A 253 -42.88 32.54 27.93
N PHE A 254 -41.72 32.87 28.53
CA PHE A 254 -41.65 33.81 29.65
C PHE A 254 -41.91 35.25 29.20
N PHE A 255 -41.34 35.66 28.06
CA PHE A 255 -41.53 37.01 27.51
C PHE A 255 -42.88 37.17 26.81
N THR A 256 -43.43 36.14 26.18
CA THR A 256 -44.72 36.23 25.47
C THR A 256 -45.88 36.62 26.40
N ASN A 257 -45.85 36.14 27.66
CA ASN A 257 -46.90 36.44 28.65
C ASN A 257 -46.70 37.80 29.35
N SER A 258 -45.53 38.45 29.27
CA SER A 258 -45.24 39.68 30.02
C SER A 258 -45.88 40.93 29.41
N VAL A 259 -46.24 40.91 28.11
CA VAL A 259 -46.95 41.99 27.40
C VAL A 259 -48.34 42.27 27.98
N THR A 260 -48.89 41.34 28.77
CA THR A 260 -50.18 41.50 29.49
C THR A 260 -50.11 42.55 30.61
N PHE A 261 -48.92 42.96 31.05
CA PHE A 261 -48.77 44.15 31.89
C PHE A 261 -48.89 45.42 31.03
N HIS A 262 -49.90 46.25 31.30
CA HIS A 262 -50.03 47.58 30.71
C HIS A 262 -48.88 48.50 31.16
N LEU A 263 -47.75 48.44 30.42
CA LEU A 263 -46.59 49.31 30.51
C LEU A 263 -46.97 50.76 30.14
N THR A 264 -47.64 51.43 31.05
CA THR A 264 -48.22 52.78 30.90
C THR A 264 -47.20 53.91 31.12
N CYS A 265 -45.93 53.57 31.33
CA CYS A 265 -44.83 54.50 31.58
C CYS A 265 -43.66 54.19 30.64
N PRO A 266 -43.24 55.11 29.74
CA PRO A 266 -42.16 54.88 28.77
C PRO A 266 -40.83 54.43 29.38
N LYS A 267 -40.54 54.81 30.64
CA LYS A 267 -39.35 54.35 31.36
C LYS A 267 -39.38 52.87 31.72
N GLN A 268 -40.55 52.24 31.82
CA GLN A 268 -40.65 50.80 32.06
C GLN A 268 -40.49 50.01 30.77
N GLU A 269 -40.97 50.54 29.65
CA GLU A 269 -40.73 50.03 28.30
C GLU A 269 -39.23 50.04 27.95
N GLU A 270 -38.55 51.18 28.14
CA GLU A 270 -37.09 51.31 27.98
C GLU A 270 -36.30 50.32 28.86
N GLN A 271 -36.72 50.11 30.12
CA GLN A 271 -36.09 49.13 31.00
C GLN A 271 -36.34 47.68 30.53
N MET A 272 -37.54 47.37 30.03
CA MET A 272 -37.87 46.04 29.51
C MET A 272 -37.08 45.71 28.23
N ASP A 273 -36.96 46.64 27.28
CA ASP A 273 -36.13 46.43 26.09
C ASP A 273 -34.63 46.36 26.41
N ARG A 274 -34.18 47.07 27.45
CA ARG A 274 -32.81 46.96 27.94
C ARG A 274 -32.55 45.61 28.64
N ILE A 275 -33.51 45.09 29.42
CA ILE A 275 -33.45 43.73 29.98
C ILE A 275 -33.46 42.70 28.84
N ARG A 276 -34.36 42.85 27.86
CA ARG A 276 -34.47 41.97 26.69
C ARG A 276 -33.17 41.90 25.90
N SER A 277 -32.58 43.05 25.55
CA SER A 277 -31.32 43.10 24.79
C SER A 277 -30.13 42.56 25.61
N ASN A 278 -30.08 42.80 26.92
CA ASN A 278 -29.10 42.17 27.81
C ASN A 278 -29.26 40.64 27.85
N CYS A 279 -30.48 40.12 27.99
CA CYS A 279 -30.77 38.68 27.99
C CYS A 279 -30.44 38.03 26.63
N SER A 280 -30.79 38.67 25.50
CA SER A 280 -30.44 38.17 24.16
C SER A 280 -28.92 38.23 23.90
N SER A 281 -28.23 39.26 24.38
CA SER A 281 -26.76 39.38 24.29
C SER A 281 -26.07 38.29 25.14
N LEU A 282 -26.52 38.07 26.38
CA LEU A 282 -26.01 37.00 27.22
C LEU A 282 -26.29 35.62 26.61
N SER A 283 -27.49 35.40 26.06
CA SER A 283 -27.83 34.15 25.37
C SER A 283 -26.89 33.87 24.20
N ARG A 284 -26.60 34.87 23.35
CA ARG A 284 -25.62 34.75 22.26
C ARG A 284 -24.20 34.49 22.76
N GLN A 285 -23.73 35.22 23.77
CA GLN A 285 -22.40 34.98 24.34
C GLN A 285 -22.26 33.56 24.93
N VAL A 286 -23.32 33.04 25.53
CA VAL A 286 -23.38 31.65 26.02
C VAL A 286 -23.37 30.66 24.84
N GLU A 287 -24.18 30.91 23.81
CA GLU A 287 -24.24 30.12 22.57
C GLU A 287 -22.89 30.08 21.84
N ASP A 288 -22.22 31.22 21.63
CA ASP A 288 -20.90 31.34 21.02
C ASP A 288 -19.82 30.56 21.80
N LYS A 289 -19.86 30.62 23.14
CA LYS A 289 -18.93 29.86 24.00
C LYS A 289 -19.21 28.36 23.94
N PHE A 290 -20.47 27.93 23.96
CA PHE A 290 -20.83 26.53 23.79
C PHE A 290 -20.48 26.00 22.40
N GLN A 291 -20.75 26.76 21.33
CA GLN A 291 -20.40 26.37 19.97
C GLN A 291 -18.87 26.26 19.81
N SER A 292 -18.09 27.19 20.37
CA SER A 292 -16.64 27.10 20.38
C SER A 292 -16.12 25.87 21.14
N TYR A 293 -16.77 25.48 22.24
CA TYR A 293 -16.43 24.27 22.99
C TYR A 293 -16.81 23.00 22.23
N LEU A 294 -18.03 22.93 21.69
CA LEU A 294 -18.53 21.80 20.89
C LEU A 294 -17.70 21.59 19.63
N ASN A 295 -17.24 22.66 18.96
CA ASN A 295 -16.33 22.57 17.82
C ASN A 295 -14.98 21.94 18.22
N ASN A 296 -14.44 22.30 19.39
CA ASN A 296 -13.18 21.76 19.90
C ASN A 296 -13.31 20.28 20.30
N VAL A 297 -14.38 19.93 21.01
CA VAL A 297 -14.70 18.55 21.41
C VAL A 297 -14.97 17.69 20.17
N GLY A 298 -15.79 18.16 19.22
CA GLY A 298 -16.09 17.46 17.97
C GLY A 298 -14.85 17.19 17.13
N ALA A 299 -13.93 18.15 17.02
CA ALA A 299 -12.65 17.95 16.34
C ALA A 299 -11.76 16.90 17.06
N LYS A 300 -11.70 16.93 18.40
CA LYS A 300 -10.99 15.93 19.20
C LYS A 300 -11.59 14.54 19.04
N VAL A 301 -12.91 14.40 19.16
CA VAL A 301 -13.61 13.12 19.02
C VAL A 301 -13.50 12.56 17.62
N SER A 302 -13.67 13.38 16.57
CA SER A 302 -13.47 12.96 15.17
C SER A 302 -12.04 12.43 14.94
N ASN A 303 -11.02 13.11 15.47
CA ASN A 303 -9.64 12.62 15.36
C ASN A 303 -9.39 11.31 16.13
N ILE A 304 -9.85 11.24 17.38
CA ILE A 304 -9.76 10.01 18.20
C ILE A 304 -10.49 8.86 17.50
N GLN A 305 -11.68 9.10 16.94
CA GLN A 305 -12.47 8.07 16.29
C GLN A 305 -11.83 7.61 14.96
N LYS A 306 -11.24 8.53 14.19
CA LYS A 306 -10.45 8.19 13.00
C LYS A 306 -9.25 7.29 13.35
N GLN A 307 -8.57 7.56 14.47
CA GLN A 307 -7.46 6.74 14.96
C GLN A 307 -7.93 5.39 15.52
N SER A 308 -9.03 5.37 16.28
CA SER A 308 -9.66 4.15 16.82
C SER A 308 -10.08 3.21 15.68
N SER A 309 -10.84 3.69 14.70
CA SER A 309 -11.28 2.87 13.56
C SER A 309 -10.12 2.42 12.66
N TRP A 310 -8.99 3.13 12.64
CA TRP A 310 -7.78 2.67 11.96
C TRP A 310 -7.12 1.50 12.70
N LEU A 311 -6.89 1.65 14.01
CA LEU A 311 -6.27 0.63 14.86
C LEU A 311 -7.13 -0.65 14.93
N GLU A 312 -8.45 -0.50 14.97
CA GLU A 312 -9.42 -1.59 15.02
C GLU A 312 -9.31 -2.49 13.77
N ILE A 313 -9.41 -1.91 12.57
CA ILE A 313 -9.26 -2.65 11.31
C ILE A 313 -7.82 -3.18 11.13
N GLN A 314 -6.80 -2.45 11.58
CA GLN A 314 -5.42 -2.95 11.55
C GLN A 314 -5.24 -4.17 12.46
N ASN A 315 -5.85 -4.18 13.64
CA ASN A 315 -5.75 -5.28 14.60
C ASN A 315 -6.52 -6.52 14.13
N GLU A 316 -7.73 -6.35 13.57
CA GLU A 316 -8.47 -7.43 12.90
C GLU A 316 -7.65 -8.06 11.76
N LYS A 317 -7.02 -7.22 10.93
CA LYS A 317 -6.17 -7.65 9.82
C LYS A 317 -4.95 -8.44 10.30
N LEU A 318 -4.18 -7.89 11.24
CA LEU A 318 -2.98 -8.53 11.77
C LEU A 318 -3.31 -9.85 12.48
N THR A 319 -4.45 -9.92 13.19
CA THR A 319 -4.96 -11.17 13.79
C THR A 319 -5.28 -12.21 12.71
N SER A 320 -6.02 -11.81 11.65
CA SER A 320 -6.35 -12.72 10.54
C SER A 320 -5.13 -13.17 9.72
N GLU A 321 -4.11 -12.33 9.59
CA GLU A 321 -2.83 -12.67 8.94
C GLU A 321 -2.00 -13.62 9.83
N LEU A 322 -1.99 -13.42 11.15
CA LEU A 322 -1.34 -14.31 12.11
C LEU A 322 -1.99 -15.70 12.16
N ASP A 323 -3.33 -15.78 12.20
CA ASP A 323 -4.08 -17.04 12.22
C ASP A 323 -3.87 -17.85 10.94
N LYS A 324 -3.80 -17.19 9.77
CA LYS A 324 -3.45 -17.83 8.50
C LYS A 324 -2.02 -18.35 8.53
N CYS A 325 -1.05 -17.50 8.89
CA CYS A 325 0.36 -17.87 8.98
C CYS A 325 0.57 -19.10 9.88
N LYS A 326 -0.11 -19.14 11.03
CA LYS A 326 -0.11 -20.29 11.94
C LYS A 326 -0.72 -21.54 11.30
N THR A 327 -1.89 -21.42 10.68
CA THR A 327 -2.59 -22.54 10.02
C THR A 327 -1.78 -23.10 8.84
N GLU A 328 -1.12 -22.24 8.08
CA GLU A 328 -0.27 -22.60 6.94
C GLU A 328 1.02 -23.27 7.41
N ALA A 329 1.66 -22.78 8.48
CA ALA A 329 2.83 -23.40 9.09
C ALA A 329 2.53 -24.77 9.71
N GLU A 330 1.40 -24.92 10.42
CA GLU A 330 0.95 -26.22 10.96
C GLU A 330 0.67 -27.23 9.85
N LYS A 331 0.06 -26.77 8.74
CA LYS A 331 -0.17 -27.60 7.56
C LYS A 331 1.13 -27.99 6.86
N GLU A 332 2.04 -27.04 6.62
CA GLU A 332 3.32 -27.31 5.94
C GLU A 332 4.19 -28.27 6.77
N ALA A 333 4.24 -28.10 8.10
CA ALA A 333 4.90 -29.05 8.99
C ALA A 333 4.28 -30.46 8.89
N SER A 334 2.94 -30.56 8.84
CA SER A 334 2.24 -31.84 8.67
C SER A 334 2.54 -32.49 7.31
N ASP A 335 2.47 -31.74 6.22
CA ASP A 335 2.68 -32.27 4.86
C ASP A 335 4.17 -32.54 4.56
N SER A 336 5.10 -31.82 5.22
CA SER A 336 6.54 -32.11 5.20
C SER A 336 6.85 -33.40 5.97
N SER A 337 6.28 -33.57 7.16
CA SER A 337 6.42 -34.79 7.98
C SER A 337 5.93 -36.04 7.24
N LYS A 338 4.74 -35.97 6.60
CA LYS A 338 4.22 -37.06 5.75
C LYS A 338 5.19 -37.41 4.62
N LYS A 339 5.65 -36.42 3.84
CA LYS A 339 6.61 -36.65 2.74
C LYS A 339 7.91 -37.30 3.21
N LEU A 340 8.41 -36.94 4.39
CA LEU A 340 9.59 -37.55 4.99
C LEU A 340 9.33 -39.02 5.38
N GLN A 341 8.18 -39.31 5.96
CA GLN A 341 7.75 -40.67 6.31
C GLN A 341 7.50 -41.55 5.07
N ASP A 342 6.89 -41.00 4.01
CA ASP A 342 6.69 -41.67 2.73
C ASP A 342 8.03 -41.97 2.04
N ALA A 343 8.99 -41.04 2.10
CA ALA A 343 10.34 -41.24 1.58
C ALA A 343 11.12 -42.30 2.37
N GLN A 344 11.07 -42.27 3.71
CA GLN A 344 11.68 -43.28 4.59
C GLN A 344 11.10 -44.67 4.30
N THR A 345 9.77 -44.83 4.38
CA THR A 345 9.13 -46.13 4.15
C THR A 345 9.27 -46.64 2.71
N THR A 346 9.56 -45.77 1.74
CA THR A 346 9.94 -46.18 0.37
C THR A 346 11.39 -46.69 0.33
N CYS A 347 12.32 -45.99 0.99
CA CYS A 347 13.71 -46.42 1.14
C CYS A 347 13.81 -47.77 1.87
N ASP A 348 13.06 -47.95 2.96
CA ASP A 348 13.04 -49.19 3.74
C ASP A 348 12.54 -50.38 2.91
N LYS A 349 11.50 -50.20 2.10
CA LYS A 349 11.00 -51.24 1.17
C LYS A 349 12.02 -51.60 0.10
N GLN A 350 12.72 -50.61 -0.46
CA GLN A 350 13.79 -50.86 -1.44
C GLN A 350 14.97 -51.61 -0.80
N LEU A 351 15.36 -51.24 0.42
CA LEU A 351 16.40 -51.94 1.18
C LEU A 351 15.99 -53.38 1.52
N GLU A 352 14.76 -53.60 1.97
CA GLU A 352 14.23 -54.94 2.26
C GLU A 352 14.20 -55.83 0.99
N GLN A 353 13.82 -55.25 -0.16
CA GLN A 353 13.85 -55.95 -1.45
C GLN A 353 15.29 -56.31 -1.87
N LEU A 354 16.24 -55.38 -1.71
CA LEU A 354 17.66 -55.63 -2.00
C LEU A 354 18.27 -56.70 -1.09
N LEU A 355 17.92 -56.72 0.21
CA LEU A 355 18.37 -57.73 1.16
C LEU A 355 17.81 -59.13 0.85
N LYS A 356 16.52 -59.21 0.46
CA LYS A 356 15.89 -60.45 -0.02
C LYS A 356 16.59 -60.98 -1.28
N GLU A 357 16.87 -60.11 -2.26
CA GLU A 357 17.55 -60.49 -3.50
C GLU A 357 19.02 -60.87 -3.26
N GLN A 358 19.75 -60.14 -2.41
CA GLN A 358 21.12 -60.50 -2.01
C GLN A 358 21.16 -61.89 -1.34
N THR A 359 20.19 -62.20 -0.49
CA THR A 359 20.06 -63.52 0.15
C THR A 359 19.76 -64.61 -0.89
N ARG A 360 18.84 -64.35 -1.83
CA ARG A 360 18.53 -65.26 -2.94
C ARG A 360 19.77 -65.56 -3.81
N LEU A 361 20.56 -64.52 -4.11
CA LEU A 361 21.78 -64.64 -4.91
C LEU A 361 22.90 -65.38 -4.19
N ARG A 362 23.05 -65.22 -2.87
CA ARG A 362 23.98 -66.05 -2.06
C ARG A 362 23.59 -67.52 -2.12
N ASN A 363 22.34 -67.85 -1.78
CA ASN A 363 21.86 -69.23 -1.80
C ASN A 363 22.00 -69.88 -3.20
N ALA A 364 21.79 -69.11 -4.28
CA ALA A 364 22.01 -69.58 -5.65
C ALA A 364 23.50 -69.81 -5.97
N LYS A 365 24.40 -68.96 -5.48
CA LYS A 365 25.86 -69.16 -5.61
C LYS A 365 26.31 -70.42 -4.87
N ASP A 366 25.87 -70.60 -3.63
CA ASP A 366 26.28 -71.74 -2.80
C ASP A 366 25.78 -73.08 -3.41
N LEU A 367 24.62 -73.07 -4.07
CA LEU A 367 24.13 -74.21 -4.87
C LEU A 367 24.98 -74.48 -6.12
N VAL A 368 25.42 -73.45 -6.83
CA VAL A 368 26.30 -73.60 -8.01
C VAL A 368 27.70 -74.07 -7.59
N ASP A 369 28.27 -73.54 -6.51
CA ASP A 369 29.57 -73.97 -5.98
C ASP A 369 29.54 -75.44 -5.53
N THR A 370 28.43 -75.89 -4.92
CA THR A 370 28.25 -77.31 -4.56
C THR A 370 28.01 -78.21 -5.77
N GLU A 371 27.25 -77.76 -6.78
CA GLU A 371 27.09 -78.51 -8.04
C GLU A 371 28.42 -78.62 -8.81
N LEU A 372 29.23 -77.56 -8.84
CA LEU A 372 30.58 -77.56 -9.41
C LEU A 372 31.49 -78.54 -8.67
N SER A 373 31.52 -78.51 -7.33
CA SER A 373 32.31 -79.44 -6.51
C SER A 373 31.93 -80.91 -6.77
N VAL A 374 30.63 -81.22 -6.89
CA VAL A 374 30.14 -82.57 -7.24
C VAL A 374 30.56 -82.97 -8.67
N LYS A 375 30.47 -82.05 -9.65
CA LYS A 375 30.92 -82.31 -11.03
C LYS A 375 32.43 -82.51 -11.10
N GLU A 376 33.22 -81.74 -10.37
CA GLU A 376 34.68 -81.84 -10.35
C GLU A 376 35.13 -83.15 -9.67
N ALA A 377 34.51 -83.53 -8.55
CA ALA A 377 34.69 -84.86 -7.95
C ALA A 377 34.31 -86.01 -8.90
N THR A 378 33.29 -85.81 -9.75
CA THR A 378 32.86 -86.78 -10.77
C THR A 378 33.83 -86.84 -11.95
N ILE A 379 34.40 -85.71 -12.39
CA ILE A 379 35.46 -85.68 -13.41
C ILE A 379 36.71 -86.40 -12.89
N ILE A 380 37.09 -86.16 -11.64
CA ILE A 380 38.22 -86.83 -10.97
C ILE A 380 37.98 -88.35 -10.85
N SER A 381 36.75 -88.80 -10.58
CA SER A 381 36.44 -90.24 -10.51
C SER A 381 36.43 -90.89 -11.90
N LEU A 382 35.91 -90.22 -12.93
CA LEU A 382 35.94 -90.68 -14.32
C LEU A 382 37.37 -90.76 -14.89
N GLN A 383 38.22 -89.77 -14.58
CA GLN A 383 39.66 -89.83 -14.93
C GLN A 383 40.35 -91.04 -14.28
N LYS A 384 40.05 -91.32 -13.00
CA LYS A 384 40.57 -92.52 -12.29
C LYS A 384 39.96 -93.83 -12.79
N GLY A 385 38.80 -93.80 -13.45
CA GLY A 385 38.23 -94.94 -14.16
C GLY A 385 38.91 -95.27 -15.49
N CYS A 386 39.67 -94.33 -16.06
CA CYS A 386 40.29 -94.45 -17.40
C CYS A 386 41.81 -94.72 -17.37
N THR A 387 42.33 -95.33 -16.31
CA THR A 387 43.74 -95.73 -16.20
C THR A 387 43.93 -97.25 -16.28
N PRO A 388 44.70 -97.78 -17.25
CA PRO A 388 45.12 -99.19 -17.25
C PRO A 388 45.96 -99.56 -16.02
N GLN A 389 45.98 -100.85 -15.65
CA GLN A 389 46.75 -101.34 -14.50
C GLN A 389 48.27 -101.18 -14.68
N ALA A 390 48.94 -100.68 -13.63
CA ALA A 390 50.35 -100.93 -13.35
C ALA A 390 50.55 -101.12 -11.83
N LYS A 391 51.56 -101.89 -11.42
CA LYS A 391 51.80 -102.32 -10.02
C LYS A 391 52.84 -101.43 -9.29
N PRO A 392 52.90 -101.48 -7.93
CA PRO A 392 53.51 -100.41 -7.13
C PRO A 392 54.98 -100.63 -6.74
N SER A 393 55.68 -99.51 -6.51
CA SER A 393 56.88 -99.29 -5.69
C SER A 393 57.11 -97.76 -5.64
N GLY A 394 57.59 -97.10 -4.58
CA GLY A 394 57.90 -97.50 -3.20
C GLY A 394 58.52 -96.29 -2.44
N PHE A 395 58.63 -96.38 -1.11
CA PHE A 395 59.37 -95.46 -0.20
C PHE A 395 58.88 -94.00 0.02
N GLN A 396 58.28 -93.80 1.20
CA GLN A 396 58.46 -92.63 2.09
C GLN A 396 59.89 -92.60 2.70
N PRO A 397 60.35 -91.60 3.51
CA PRO A 397 59.67 -90.47 4.18
C PRO A 397 60.34 -89.09 3.83
N LEU A 398 60.37 -87.97 4.60
CA LEU A 398 59.95 -87.59 5.96
C LEU A 398 59.78 -86.06 6.12
N GLY A 399 58.82 -85.60 6.96
CA GLY A 399 58.83 -84.27 7.61
C GLY A 399 58.34 -83.07 6.78
N SER A 400 57.88 -81.95 7.37
CA SER A 400 57.57 -81.65 8.79
C SER A 400 56.50 -80.53 8.88
N ALA A 401 55.89 -80.34 10.06
CA ALA A 401 54.71 -79.49 10.26
C ALA A 401 54.98 -78.03 10.69
N GLY A 402 53.93 -77.18 10.61
CA GLY A 402 53.92 -75.76 11.02
C GLY A 402 53.07 -74.91 10.06
N GLN A 403 51.81 -74.50 10.26
CA GLN A 403 50.87 -74.42 11.39
C GLN A 403 50.62 -72.98 11.94
N TYR A 404 49.44 -72.44 11.57
CA TYR A 404 48.65 -71.37 12.23
C TYR A 404 48.97 -69.86 11.97
N PRO A 405 47.99 -68.93 12.18
CA PRO A 405 47.61 -67.96 11.13
C PRO A 405 47.41 -66.50 11.63
N SER A 406 46.46 -65.77 11.00
CA SER A 406 45.90 -64.46 11.39
C SER A 406 46.76 -63.22 11.07
N THR A 407 46.21 -62.01 10.84
CA THR A 407 44.79 -61.56 10.88
C THR A 407 44.50 -60.47 9.85
N SER A 408 43.20 -60.29 9.60
CA SER A 408 42.50 -59.22 8.88
C SER A 408 43.02 -57.79 9.03
N GLY A 409 42.75 -56.98 8.00
CA GLY A 409 42.58 -55.52 8.02
C GLY A 409 41.30 -55.13 7.30
#